data_AF-A0A5C8WKE1-F1
#
_entry.id   AF-A0A5C8WKE1-F1
#
_cell.length_a   1.000
_cell.length_b   1.000
_cell.length_c   1.000
_cell.angle_alpha   90.00
_cell.angle_beta   90.00
_cell.angle_gamma   90.00
#
_symmetry.space_group_name_H-M   'P 1'
#
loop_
_entity.id
_entity.type
_entity.pdbx_description
1 polymer ?
#
loop_
_entity_poly.entity_id
_entity_poly.type
_entity_poly.pdbx_seq_one_letter_code
_entity_poly.pdbx_strand_id
1 'polypeptide(L)' 'MLFEYTRRRSVRSPVTDSATFKVGRIRQSATSDAPTLDLSHLIDGSYNYHSPRELRWHLAERLGLAPAALALREAAHA' A
#
# COMPACT_ATOMS: atom_id res chain seq x y z
N MET A 1 0.62 7.70 -11.10
CA MET A 1 -0.32 8.05 -10.00
C MET A 1 0.38 7.83 -8.66
N LEU A 2 0.24 8.75 -7.71
CA LEU A 2 0.84 8.63 -6.38
C LEU A 2 -0.17 8.09 -5.39
N PHE A 3 0.23 7.10 -4.60
CA PHE A 3 -0.55 6.52 -3.51
C PHE A 3 0.22 6.62 -2.21
N GLU A 4 -0.49 6.92 -1.15
CA GLU A 4 0.05 7.08 0.18
C GLU A 4 -0.55 6.02 1.09
N TYR A 5 0.30 5.26 1.76
CA TYR A 5 -0.13 4.21 2.68
C TYR A 5 0.43 4.44 4.08
N THR A 6 -0.32 4.04 5.10
CA THR A 6 0.17 4.01 6.49
C THR A 6 0.55 2.60 6.89
N ARG A 7 1.71 2.44 7.51
CA ARG A 7 2.11 1.15 8.10
C ARG A 7 1.41 0.93 9.43
N ARG A 8 0.99 -0.31 9.65
CA ARG A 8 0.58 -0.84 10.94
C ARG A 8 1.52 -1.96 11.35
N ARG A 9 1.62 -2.16 12.67
CA ARG A 9 2.36 -3.29 13.25
C ARG A 9 1.86 -4.61 12.65
N SER A 10 2.81 -5.46 12.30
CA SER A 10 2.59 -6.83 11.85
C SER A 10 3.52 -7.79 12.58
N VAL A 11 3.33 -9.07 12.31
CA VAL A 11 4.20 -10.14 12.82
C VAL A 11 5.29 -10.44 11.79
N ARG A 12 6.42 -10.99 12.25
CA ARG A 12 7.41 -11.56 11.32
C ARG A 12 6.78 -12.69 10.51
N SER A 13 7.27 -12.88 9.29
CA SER A 13 6.78 -13.97 8.45
C SER A 13 7.09 -15.32 9.10
N PRO A 14 6.11 -16.21 9.28
CA PRO A 14 6.36 -17.53 9.88
C PRO A 14 7.19 -18.43 8.95
N VAL A 15 7.30 -18.10 7.66
CA VAL A 15 8.00 -18.92 6.67
C VAL A 15 9.44 -18.48 6.47
N THR A 16 9.71 -17.17 6.49
CA THR A 16 11.03 -16.61 6.16
C THR A 16 11.67 -15.80 7.28
N ASP A 17 11.03 -15.72 8.46
CA ASP A 17 11.39 -14.87 9.61
C ASP A 17 11.68 -13.39 9.27
N SER A 18 11.29 -12.94 8.09
CA SER A 18 11.54 -11.60 7.61
C SER A 18 10.57 -10.61 8.24
N ALA A 19 11.03 -9.36 8.42
CA ALA A 19 10.17 -8.27 8.83
C ALA A 19 9.09 -8.04 7.75
N THR A 20 7.84 -7.92 8.19
CA THR A 20 6.71 -7.56 7.33
C THR A 20 6.08 -6.26 7.83
N PHE A 21 5.07 -5.77 7.12
CA PHE A 21 4.18 -4.73 7.61
C PHE A 21 2.74 -4.99 7.16
N LYS A 22 1.79 -4.48 7.93
CA LYS A 22 0.38 -4.40 7.51
C LYS A 22 0.09 -3.01 7.00
N VAL A 23 -0.83 -2.89 6.06
CA VAL A 23 -1.30 -1.58 5.60
C VAL A 23 -2.55 -1.20 6.39
N GLY A 24 -2.54 0.01 6.95
CA GLY A 24 -3.67 0.53 7.73
C GLY A 24 -4.68 1.27 6.89
N ARG A 25 -4.21 2.24 6.12
CA ARG A 25 -5.00 2.94 5.11
C ARG A 25 -4.17 3.13 3.86
N ILE A 26 -4.83 3.20 2.72
CA ILE A 26 -4.22 3.67 1.48
C ILE A 26 -5.12 4.68 0.79
N ARG A 27 -4.51 5.76 0.32
CA ARG A 27 -5.18 6.86 -0.35
C ARG A 27 -4.46 7.19 -1.65
N GLN A 28 -5.21 7.49 -2.69
CA GLN A 28 -4.65 8.09 -3.88
C GLN A 28 -4.40 9.58 -3.60
N SER A 29 -3.14 10.01 -3.73
CA SER A 29 -2.76 11.39 -3.55
C SER A 29 -3.28 12.22 -4.73
N ALA A 30 -3.98 13.30 -4.41
CA ALA A 30 -4.52 14.25 -5.37
C ALA A 30 -3.38 15.01 -6.07
N THR A 31 -3.27 14.86 -7.39
CA THR A 31 -2.53 15.83 -8.19
C THR A 31 -3.45 17.02 -8.48
N SER A 32 -3.16 18.13 -7.80
CA SER A 32 -3.62 19.52 -7.98
C SER A 32 -5.11 19.87 -7.96
N ASP A 33 -6.06 18.99 -8.31
CA ASP A 33 -7.50 19.38 -8.32
C ASP A 33 -8.48 18.21 -8.06
N ALA A 34 -7.97 16.99 -7.85
CA ALA A 34 -8.81 15.81 -7.62
C ALA A 34 -9.02 15.54 -6.12
N PRO A 35 -10.16 14.99 -5.69
CA PRO A 35 -10.32 14.54 -4.31
C PRO A 35 -9.40 13.35 -4.00
N THR A 36 -8.84 13.35 -2.80
CA THR A 36 -8.11 12.19 -2.24
C THR A 36 -9.07 11.01 -2.12
N LEU A 37 -8.83 9.94 -2.89
CA LEU A 37 -9.70 8.76 -2.88
C LEU A 37 -9.18 7.72 -1.88
N ASP A 38 -10.04 7.27 -0.97
CA ASP A 38 -9.70 6.18 -0.05
C ASP A 38 -9.84 4.83 -0.75
N LEU A 39 -8.73 4.11 -0.85
CA LEU A 39 -8.62 2.83 -1.54
C LEU A 39 -8.30 1.69 -0.58
N SER A 40 -8.44 1.93 0.73
CA SER A 40 -8.24 0.93 1.79
C SER A 40 -9.08 -0.33 1.60
N HIS A 41 -10.21 -0.25 0.88
CA HIS A 41 -11.05 -1.39 0.56
C HIS A 41 -10.48 -2.32 -0.54
N LEU A 42 -9.50 -1.86 -1.34
CA LEU A 42 -8.89 -2.67 -2.41
C LEU A 42 -7.80 -3.61 -1.91
N ILE A 43 -7.32 -3.38 -0.68
CA ILE A 43 -6.26 -4.14 -0.05
C ILE A 43 -6.79 -4.91 1.15
N ASP A 44 -6.22 -6.09 1.37
CA ASP A 44 -6.48 -6.82 2.60
C ASP A 44 -5.60 -6.24 3.73
N GLY A 45 -6.24 -5.59 4.70
CA GLY A 45 -5.57 -5.04 5.89
C GLY A 45 -5.04 -6.11 6.86
N SER A 46 -5.43 -7.37 6.68
CA SER A 46 -4.93 -8.51 7.45
C SER A 46 -3.64 -9.10 6.87
N TYR A 47 -3.35 -8.82 5.59
CA TYR A 47 -2.21 -9.34 4.85
C TYR A 47 -0.88 -8.75 5.32
N ASN A 48 0.13 -9.61 5.48
CA ASN A 48 1.48 -9.21 5.89
C ASN A 48 2.34 -9.01 4.64
N TYR A 49 2.57 -7.76 4.25
CA TYR A 49 3.43 -7.42 3.12
C TYR A 49 4.90 -7.50 3.52
N HIS A 50 5.70 -8.15 2.70
CA HIS A 50 7.14 -8.24 2.86
C HIS A 50 7.87 -7.01 2.34
N SER A 51 7.27 -6.25 1.40
CA SER A 51 7.88 -5.03 0.87
C SER A 51 6.87 -4.05 0.28
N PRO A 52 7.19 -2.74 0.20
CA PRO A 52 6.37 -1.78 -0.55
C PRO A 52 6.22 -2.15 -2.03
N ARG A 53 7.22 -2.84 -2.60
CA ARG A 53 7.14 -3.34 -3.97
C ARG A 53 5.99 -4.33 -4.13
N GLU A 54 5.82 -5.25 -3.20
CA GLU A 54 4.72 -6.23 -3.21
C GLU A 54 3.36 -5.54 -3.11
N LEU A 55 3.20 -4.58 -2.19
CA LEU A 55 2.00 -3.75 -2.09
C LEU A 55 1.69 -3.06 -3.44
N ARG A 56 2.72 -2.54 -4.12
CA ARG A 56 2.56 -1.89 -5.44
C ARG A 56 2.02 -2.87 -6.48
N TRP A 57 2.51 -4.10 -6.49
CA TRP A 57 2.04 -5.13 -7.40
C TRP A 57 0.57 -5.46 -7.15
N HIS A 58 0.17 -5.69 -5.89
CA HIS A 58 -1.21 -5.99 -5.54
C HIS A 58 -2.17 -4.88 -5.95
N LEU A 59 -1.79 -3.62 -5.71
CA LEU A 59 -2.60 -2.46 -6.14
C LEU A 59 -2.70 -2.35 -7.66
N ALA A 60 -1.59 -2.60 -8.37
CA ALA A 60 -1.56 -2.60 -9.82
C ALA A 60 -2.53 -3.63 -10.40
N GLU A 61 -2.54 -4.85 -9.85
CA GLU A 61 -3.47 -5.90 -10.25
C GLU A 61 -4.93 -5.51 -9.99
N ARG A 62 -5.24 -4.92 -8.82
CA ARG A 62 -6.61 -4.52 -8.46
C ARG A 62 -7.12 -3.36 -9.31
N LEU A 63 -6.24 -2.46 -9.74
CA LEU A 63 -6.57 -1.31 -10.58
C LEU A 63 -6.49 -1.61 -12.09
N GLY A 64 -6.00 -2.80 -12.49
CA GLY A 64 -5.75 -3.13 -13.90
C GLY A 64 -4.66 -2.27 -14.54
N LEU A 65 -3.67 -1.82 -13.76
CA LEU A 65 -2.59 -0.93 -14.19
C LEU A 65 -1.23 -1.62 -14.17
N ALA A 66 -0.24 -1.05 -14.86
CA ALA A 66 1.14 -1.51 -14.75
C ALA A 66 1.74 -1.07 -13.39
N PRO A 67 2.53 -1.92 -12.69
CA PRO A 67 3.17 -1.54 -11.42
C PRO A 67 4.08 -0.31 -11.53
N ALA A 68 4.66 -0.05 -12.70
CA ALA A 68 5.48 1.14 -12.96
C ALA A 68 4.66 2.44 -13.03
N ALA A 69 3.35 2.36 -13.31
CA ALA A 69 2.45 3.52 -13.35
C ALA A 69 2.03 3.99 -11.94
N LEU A 70 2.27 3.15 -10.92
CA LEU A 70 1.97 3.44 -9.53
C LEU A 70 3.25 3.84 -8.78
N ALA A 71 3.21 5.00 -8.14
CA ALA A 71 4.19 5.40 -7.13
C ALA A 71 3.57 5.20 -5.75
N LEU A 72 4.31 4.55 -4.83
CA LEU A 72 3.91 4.42 -3.43
C LEU A 72 4.79 5.27 -2.55
N ARG A 73 4.17 5.97 -1.61
CA ARG A 73 4.83 6.70 -0.53
C ARG A 73 4.26 6.24 0.81
N GLU A 74 5.13 6.06 1.79
CA GLU A 74 4.69 5.87 3.17
C GLU A 74 4.33 7.22 3.76
N ALA A 75 3.09 7.37 4.23
CA ALA A 75 2.68 8.55 4.97
C ALA A 75 3.29 8.45 6.38
N ALA A 76 4.12 9.43 6.74
CA ALA A 76 4.66 9.53 8.09
C ALA A 76 3.50 9.53 9.09
N HIS A 77 3.57 8.63 10.07
CA HIS A 77 2.63 8.62 11.17
C HIS A 77 2.83 9.94 11.93
N ALA A 78 1.87 10.86 11.84
CA ALA A 78 1.76 11.95 12.80
C ALA A 78 1.31 11.38 14.15
#